data_AF-A0A960PNL9-F1
#
_entry.id   AF-A0A960PNL9-F1
#
_cell.length_a   1.000
_cell.length_b   1.000
_cell.length_c   1.000
_cell.angle_alpha   90.00
_cell.angle_beta   90.00
_cell.angle_gamma   90.00
#
_symmetry.space_group_name_H-M   'P 1'
#
loop_
_entity.id
_entity.type
_entity.pdbx_description
1 polymer ?
#
loop_
_entity_poly.entity_id
_entity_poly.type
_entity_poly.pdbx_seq_one_letter_code
_entity_poly.pdbx_strand_id
1 'polypeptide(L)'
;LPADSIAEHWCNSPLCVRVASDHVQIGTQASNVAYAVATGRHRGRRPVQDSSERHALSVTIRAWLLDGGDPEDVPGGPRGRRDDPTLF
;
A
#
# COMPACT_ATOMS: atom_id res chain seq x y z
N LEU A 1 17.59 9.09 -8.82
CA LEU A 1 16.62 9.87 -8.04
C LEU A 1 17.38 10.82 -7.11
N PRO A 2 16.84 11.99 -6.78
CA PRO A 2 17.35 12.84 -5.70
C PRO A 2 17.57 12.04 -4.39
N ALA A 3 18.51 12.48 -3.55
CA ALA A 3 18.91 11.74 -2.35
C ALA A 3 17.80 11.61 -1.28
N ASP A 4 16.78 12.48 -1.33
CA ASP A 4 15.63 12.54 -0.42
C ASP A 4 14.37 11.87 -0.97
N SER A 5 14.47 11.27 -2.15
CA SER A 5 13.33 10.66 -2.83
C SER A 5 12.96 9.30 -2.24
N ILE A 6 11.66 9.04 -2.15
CA ILE A 6 11.10 7.74 -1.79
C ILE A 6 10.09 7.29 -2.84
N ALA A 7 9.94 5.97 -2.97
CA ALA A 7 8.85 5.37 -3.73
C ALA A 7 7.61 5.24 -2.82
N GLU A 8 6.53 5.95 -3.14
CA GLU A 8 5.29 5.97 -2.37
C GLU A 8 4.21 5.13 -3.06
N HIS A 9 3.68 4.12 -2.36
CA HIS A 9 2.45 3.45 -2.80
C HIS A 9 1.25 4.34 -2.51
N TRP A 10 0.58 4.78 -3.57
CA TRP A 10 -0.60 5.63 -3.46
C TRP A 10 -1.84 4.88 -2.95
N CYS A 11 -1.84 3.53 -2.98
CA CYS A 11 -2.92 2.74 -2.38
C CYS A 11 -2.87 2.67 -0.85
N ASN A 12 -1.84 3.22 -0.21
CA ASN A 12 -1.67 3.23 1.26
C ASN A 12 -1.72 1.85 1.93
N SER A 13 -1.48 0.78 1.18
CA SER A 13 -1.53 -0.58 1.71
C SER A 13 -0.14 -1.19 1.85
N PRO A 14 0.23 -1.66 3.05
CA PRO A 14 1.57 -2.18 3.33
C PRO A 14 1.87 -3.53 2.67
N LEU A 15 0.86 -4.21 2.11
CA LEU A 15 1.02 -5.51 1.44
C LEU A 15 0.93 -5.40 -0.10
N CYS A 16 0.78 -4.20 -0.65
CA CYS A 16 0.71 -4.05 -2.09
C CYS A 16 2.08 -4.32 -2.72
N VAL A 17 2.09 -5.07 -3.81
CA VAL A 17 3.30 -5.43 -4.57
C VAL A 17 3.30 -4.85 -5.99
N ARG A 18 2.26 -4.09 -6.34
CA ARG A 18 2.14 -3.42 -7.64
C ARG A 18 3.20 -2.33 -7.78
N VAL A 19 3.88 -2.29 -8.93
CA VAL A 19 4.99 -1.35 -9.17
C VAL A 19 4.79 -0.51 -10.42
N ALA A 20 3.64 -0.65 -11.09
CA ALA A 20 3.27 0.22 -12.20
C ALA A 20 3.36 1.71 -11.83
N SER A 21 3.73 2.54 -12.80
CA SER A 21 3.96 3.98 -12.61
C SER A 21 2.71 4.76 -12.21
N ASP A 22 1.52 4.22 -12.41
CA ASP A 22 0.26 4.80 -11.94
C ASP A 22 -0.07 4.42 -10.47
N HIS A 23 0.73 3.53 -9.88
CA HIS A 23 0.55 2.98 -8.55
C HIS A 23 1.65 3.43 -7.55
N VAL A 24 2.90 3.44 -8.01
CA VAL A 24 4.06 3.90 -7.24
C VAL A 24 4.55 5.22 -7.82
N GLN A 25 4.60 6.24 -6.98
CA GLN A 25 5.04 7.58 -7.36
C GLN A 25 6.30 7.97 -6.59
N ILE A 26 7.13 8.82 -7.20
CA ILE A 26 8.26 9.42 -6.52
C ILE A 26 7.78 10.59 -5.67
N GLY A 27 8.12 10.56 -4.39
CA GLY A 27 7.85 11.63 -3.44
C GLY A 27 9.02 11.83 -2.48
N THR A 28 8.75 12.42 -1.32
CA THR A 28 9.73 12.66 -0.26
C THR A 28 9.19 12.13 1.07
N GLN A 29 10.09 11.78 1.99
CA GLN A 29 9.66 11.38 3.33
C GLN A 29 8.81 12.48 4.01
N ALA A 30 9.16 13.75 3.79
CA ALA A 30 8.42 14.90 4.32
C ALA A 30 6.98 14.98 3.77
N SER A 31 6.79 14.82 2.45
CA SER A 31 5.46 14.83 1.83
C SER A 31 4.59 13.66 2.30
N ASN A 32 5.18 12.47 2.44
CA ASN A 32 4.47 11.27 2.91
C ASN A 32 3.99 11.43 4.37
N VAL A 33 4.83 12.00 5.25
CA VAL A 33 4.46 12.30 6.65
C VAL A 33 3.39 13.38 6.71
N ALA A 34 3.54 14.48 5.97
CA ALA A 34 2.54 15.55 5.91
C ALA A 34 1.16 15.01 5.48
N TYR A 35 1.13 14.17 4.44
CA TYR A 35 -0.09 13.49 4.00
C TYR A 35 -0.65 12.54 5.07
N ALA A 36 0.20 11.74 5.73
CA ALA A 36 -0.23 10.85 6.81
C ALA A 36 -0.83 11.60 8.02
N VAL A 37 -0.32 12.80 8.31
CA VAL A 37 -0.88 13.70 9.33
C VAL A 37 -2.24 14.23 8.88
N ALA A 38 -2.31 14.85 7.69
CA ALA A 38 -3.52 15.44 7.14
C ALA A 38 -4.69 14.45 7.01
N THR A 39 -4.40 13.19 6.67
CA THR A 39 -5.40 12.12 6.49
C THR A 39 -5.70 11.31 7.75
N GLY A 40 -4.98 11.56 8.86
CA GLY A 40 -5.12 10.74 10.08
C GLY A 40 -4.44 9.38 10.03
N ARG A 41 -3.84 8.95 8.90
CA ARG A 41 -3.12 7.67 8.74
C ARG A 41 -1.97 7.49 9.74
N HIS A 42 -1.37 8.57 10.22
CA HIS A 42 -0.33 8.55 11.26
C HIS A 42 -0.78 7.93 12.59
N ARG A 43 -2.09 7.89 12.87
CA ARG A 43 -2.66 7.32 14.10
C ARG A 43 -2.72 5.78 14.08
N GLY A 44 -2.27 5.17 12.99
CA GLY A 44 -2.37 3.73 12.79
C GLY A 44 -3.74 3.30 12.28
N ARG A 45 -3.85 2.03 11.92
CA ARG A 45 -5.10 1.43 11.47
C ARG A 45 -6.04 1.29 12.67
N ARG A 46 -7.32 1.63 12.52
CA ARG A 46 -8.34 1.27 13.52
C ARG A 46 -8.30 -0.26 13.73
N PRO A 47 -8.39 -0.77 14.97
CA PRO A 47 -8.28 -2.20 15.28
C PRO A 47 -9.36 -3.10 14.66
N VAL A 48 -10.27 -2.55 13.84
CA VAL A 48 -11.37 -3.26 13.17
C VAL A 48 -10.89 -4.13 11.99
N GLN A 49 -9.63 -4.02 11.58
CA GLN A 49 -9.03 -4.93 10.60
C GLN A 49 -8.10 -5.90 11.32
N ASP A 50 -8.57 -7.14 11.45
CA ASP A 50 -7.92 -8.19 12.22
C ASP A 50 -6.49 -8.45 11.68
N SER A 51 -5.54 -8.48 12.61
CA SER A 51 -4.16 -8.83 12.33
C SER A 51 -4.01 -10.20 11.65
N SER A 52 -4.93 -11.14 11.91
CA SER A 52 -4.94 -12.48 11.32
C SER A 52 -5.20 -12.45 9.80
N GLU A 53 -6.10 -11.57 9.34
CA GLU A 53 -6.44 -11.39 7.93
C GLU A 53 -5.26 -10.84 7.12
N ARG A 54 -4.45 -9.95 7.72
CA ARG A 54 -3.22 -9.44 7.08
C ARG A 54 -2.18 -10.52 6.88
N HIS A 55 -2.00 -11.40 7.86
CA HIS A 55 -1.05 -12.49 7.74
C HIS A 55 -1.48 -13.48 6.65
N ALA A 56 -2.76 -13.88 6.68
CA ALA A 56 -3.33 -14.74 5.66
C ALA A 56 -3.18 -14.13 4.25
N LEU A 57 -3.51 -12.84 4.09
CA LEU A 57 -3.33 -12.14 2.82
C LEU A 57 -1.86 -12.13 2.38
N SER A 58 -0.92 -11.86 3.30
CA SER A 58 0.51 -11.91 2.99
C SER A 58 0.96 -13.29 2.50
N VAL A 59 0.45 -14.37 3.10
CA VAL A 59 0.75 -15.75 2.67
C VAL A 59 0.19 -15.99 1.27
N THR A 60 -1.08 -15.64 1.03
CA THR A 60 -1.73 -15.80 -0.27
C THR A 60 -1.00 -15.05 -1.38
N ILE A 61 -0.62 -13.78 -1.15
CA ILE A 61 0.12 -12.97 -2.13
C ILE A 61 1.47 -13.61 -2.45
N ARG A 62 2.20 -14.09 -1.44
CA ARG A 62 3.49 -14.74 -1.66
C ARG A 62 3.36 -16.02 -2.48
N ALA A 63 2.38 -16.88 -2.16
CA ALA A 63 2.13 -18.10 -2.92
C ALA A 63 1.79 -17.77 -4.38
N TRP A 64 0.87 -16.81 -4.61
CA TRP A 64 0.50 -16.34 -5.94
C TRP A 64 1.70 -15.89 -6.78
N LEU A 65 2.58 -15.06 -6.19
CA LEU A 65 3.77 -14.56 -6.88
C LEU A 65 4.77 -15.69 -7.21
N LEU A 66 4.92 -16.66 -6.31
CA LEU A 66 5.79 -17.82 -6.54
C LEU A 66 5.28 -18.71 -7.68
N ASP A 67 3.96 -18.79 -7.85
CA ASP A 67 3.30 -19.52 -8.94
C ASP A 67 3.29 -18.74 -10.27
N GLY A 68 3.96 -17.58 -10.34
CA GLY A 68 4.07 -16.76 -11.56
C GLY A 68 2.91 -15.80 -11.77
N GLY A 69 2.10 -15.57 -10.74
CA GLY A 69 0.98 -14.63 -10.78
C GLY A 69 1.43 -13.18 -11.03
N ASP A 70 0.63 -12.45 -11.80
CA ASP A 70 0.89 -11.05 -12.12
C ASP A 70 0.72 -10.17 -10.86
N PRO A 71 1.74 -9.38 -10.46
CA PRO A 71 1.63 -8.41 -9.38
C PRO A 71 0.51 -7.38 -9.59
N GLU A 72 0.16 -7.06 -10.83
CA GLU A 72 -0.88 -6.09 -11.17
C GLU A 72 -2.30 -6.66 -11.04
N ASP A 73 -2.45 -7.99 -11.00
CA ASP A 73 -3.73 -8.70 -10.82
C ASP A 73 -3.76 -9.56 -9.54
N VAL A 74 -3.20 -9.05 -8.45
CA VAL A 74 -3.13 -9.80 -7.18
C VAL A 74 -4.54 -10.03 -6.59
N PRO A 75 -4.94 -11.29 -6.32
CA PRO A 75 -6.22 -11.62 -5.70
C PRO A 75 -6.37 -11.00 -4.31
N GLY A 76 -7.51 -10.34 -4.05
CA GLY A 76 -7.77 -9.68 -2.77
C GLY A 76 -6.80 -8.51 -2.46
N GLY A 77 -6.02 -8.09 -3.45
CA GLY A 77 -5.08 -7.00 -3.33
C GLY A 77 -5.77 -5.65 -3.10
N PRO A 78 -5.05 -4.66 -2.56
CA PRO A 78 -5.58 -3.31 -2.34
C PRO A 78 -5.86 -2.64 -3.69
N ARG A 79 -7.12 -2.23 -3.93
CA ARG A 79 -7.56 -1.64 -5.21
C ARG A 79 -7.80 -0.13 -5.21
N GLY A 80 -7.40 0.60 -4.15
CA GLY A 80 -7.63 2.05 -4.06
C GLY A 80 -6.52 2.92 -4.68
N ARG A 81 -6.87 4.11 -5.17
CA ARG A 81 -5.92 5.22 -5.45
C ARG A 81 -5.74 6.11 -4.20
N ARG A 82 -4.78 7.05 -4.23
CA ARG A 82 -4.49 7.98 -3.11
C ARG A 82 -5.68 8.82 -2.65
N ASP A 83 -6.62 9.05 -3.57
CA ASP A 83 -7.81 9.88 -3.36
C ASP A 83 -9.11 9.04 -3.29
N ASP A 84 -9.01 7.70 -3.34
CA ASP A 84 -10.12 6.91 -2.85
C ASP A 84 -10.26 7.21 -1.37
N PRO A 85 -11.48 7.49 -0.85
CA PRO A 85 -11.70 7.53 0.58
C PRO A 85 -11.31 6.16 1.11
N THR A 86 -10.08 6.07 1.60
CA THR A 86 -9.69 5.02 2.52
C THR A 86 -10.73 5.09 3.61
N LEU A 87 -11.58 4.06 3.65
CA LEU A 87 -12.52 3.82 4.73
C LEU A 87 -11.69 3.64 6.00
N PHE A 88 -11.25 4.75 6.56
CA PHE A 88 -10.72 4.91 7.90
C PHE A 88 -11.90 5.30 8.80
#